data_AF-A0A0G1FKE6-F1
#
_entry.id   AF-A0A0G1FKE6-F1
#
_cell.length_a   1.000
_cell.length_b   1.000
_cell.length_c   1.000
_cell.angle_alpha   90.00
_cell.angle_beta   90.00
_cell.angle_gamma   90.00
#
_symmetry.space_group_name_H-M   'P 1'
#
loop_
_entity.id
_entity.type
_entity.pdbx_description
1 polymer ?
#
loop_
_entity_poly.entity_id
_entity_poly.type
_entity_poly.pdbx_seq_one_letter_code
_entity_poly.pdbx_strand_id
1 'polypeptide(L)' 'MKYFLYIRKSTDEDDRQVLSLEAQETELKEFALRENLLIAATFRESQTAKEPGRPIF' A
#
# COMPACT_ATOMS: atom_id res chain seq x y z
N MET A 1 -9.03 16.94 -7.46
CA MET A 1 -7.90 16.71 -6.53
C MET A 1 -7.22 15.41 -6.93
N LYS A 2 -5.89 15.28 -6.83
CA LYS A 2 -5.16 14.05 -7.19
C LYS A 2 -4.59 13.42 -5.93
N TYR A 3 -4.64 12.09 -5.84
CA TYR A 3 -4.24 11.31 -4.68
C TYR A 3 -3.05 10.40 -5.02
N PHE A 4 -2.29 10.01 -4.02
CA PHE A 4 -1.29 8.96 -4.13
C PHE A 4 -1.78 7.72 -3.41
N LEU A 5 -1.59 6.56 -4.03
CA LEU A 5 -1.86 5.28 -3.41
C LEU A 5 -0.58 4.76 -2.79
N TYR A 6 -0.58 4.44 -1.50
CA TYR A 6 0.59 3.89 -0.83
C TYR A 6 0.21 2.59 -0.11
N ILE A 7 0.91 1.52 -0.45
CA ILE A 7 0.63 0.16 0.01
C ILE A 7 1.87 -0.34 0.73
N ARG A 8 1.71 -0.84 1.95
CA ARG A 8 2.84 -1.30 2.77
C ARG A 8 2.60 -2.69 3.34
N LYS A 9 3.61 -3.56 3.23
CA LYS A 9 3.66 -4.87 3.90
C LYS A 9 4.86 -4.90 4.85
N SER A 10 4.68 -5.35 6.09
CA SER A 10 5.84 -5.63 6.96
C SER A 10 6.45 -6.97 6.56
N THR A 11 7.77 -7.03 6.42
CA THR A 11 8.50 -8.29 6.16
C THR A 11 8.68 -9.16 7.41
N ASP A 12 8.30 -8.66 8.60
CA ASP A 12 8.54 -9.30 9.90
C ASP A 12 7.44 -10.28 10.35
N GLU A 13 6.28 -10.31 9.70
CA GLU A 13 5.14 -11.15 10.11
C GLU A 13 4.61 -11.96 8.94
N ASP A 14 5.24 -13.11 8.66
CA ASP A 14 4.72 -14.09 7.71
C ASP A 14 3.46 -14.82 8.24
N ASP A 15 3.22 -14.85 9.55
CA ASP A 15 2.17 -15.68 10.17
C ASP A 15 0.84 -14.97 10.51
N ARG A 16 0.71 -13.65 10.27
CA ARG A 16 -0.53 -12.91 10.66
C ARG A 16 -1.15 -12.03 9.58
N GLN A 17 -0.61 -12.03 8.36
CA GLN A 17 -1.05 -11.09 7.34
C GLN A 17 -2.22 -11.64 6.51
N VAL A 18 -3.33 -10.89 6.51
CA VAL A 18 -4.63 -11.30 5.98
C VAL A 18 -4.72 -11.20 4.45
N LEU A 19 -3.97 -10.29 3.80
CA LEU A 19 -4.04 -10.03 2.35
C LEU A 19 -2.66 -9.78 1.73
N SER A 20 -2.40 -10.38 0.56
CA SER A 20 -1.20 -10.11 -0.25
C SER A 20 -1.18 -8.63 -0.70
N LEU A 21 0.01 -8.11 -1.04
CA LEU A 21 0.16 -6.75 -1.58
C LEU A 21 -0.70 -6.51 -2.82
N GLU A 22 -0.84 -7.53 -3.67
CA GLU A 22 -1.68 -7.47 -4.87
C GLU A 22 -3.17 -7.38 -4.54
N ALA A 23 -3.62 -8.09 -3.50
CA ALA A 23 -5.00 -8.02 -3.05
C ALA A 23 -5.33 -6.63 -2.47
N GLN A 24 -4.43 -6.07 -1.65
CA GLN A 24 -4.57 -4.70 -1.14
C GLN A 24 -4.60 -3.66 -2.27
N GLU A 25 -3.76 -3.83 -3.30
CA GLU A 25 -3.76 -2.94 -4.46
C GLU A 25 -5.07 -2.99 -5.23
N THR A 26 -5.64 -4.19 -5.38
CA THR A 26 -6.90 -4.40 -6.10
C THR A 26 -8.04 -3.69 -5.38
N GLU A 27 -8.19 -3.91 -4.08
CA GLU A 27 -9.22 -3.28 -3.25
C GLU A 27 -9.11 -1.75 -3.28
N LEU A 28 -7.89 -1.21 -3.19
CA LEU A 28 -7.66 0.22 -3.21
C LEU A 28 -7.95 0.86 -4.58
N LYS A 29 -7.68 0.15 -5.68
CA LYS A 29 -8.06 0.61 -7.03
C LYS A 29 -9.56 0.61 -7.23
N GLU A 30 -10.25 -0.43 -6.76
CA GLU A 30 -11.71 -0.51 -6.80
C GLU A 30 -12.35 0.60 -5.96
N PHE A 31 -11.80 0.87 -4.77
CA PHE A 31 -12.21 1.99 -3.93
C PHE A 31 -12.03 3.32 -4.65
N ALA A 32 -10.86 3.56 -5.25
CA ALA A 32 -10.59 4.79 -5.97
C ALA A 32 -11.53 4.98 -7.17
N LEU A 33 -11.87 3.90 -7.89
CA LEU A 33 -12.84 3.95 -8.98
C LEU A 33 -14.25 4.28 -8.45
N ARG A 34 -14.70 3.60 -7.40
CA ARG A 34 -16.03 3.79 -6.79
C ARG A 34 -16.24 5.20 -6.25
N GLU A 35 -15.19 5.79 -5.68
CA GLU A 35 -15.19 7.15 -5.11
C GLU A 35 -14.76 8.22 -6.12
N ASN A 36 -14.50 7.86 -7.38
CA ASN A 36 -14.05 8.75 -8.44
C ASN A 36 -12.78 9.55 -8.08
N LEU A 37 -11.83 8.90 -7.41
CA LEU A 37 -10.54 9.45 -7.00
C LEU A 37 -9.51 9.31 -8.12
N LEU A 38 -8.88 10.43 -8.48
CA LEU A 38 -7.80 10.44 -9.45
C LEU A 38 -6.47 10.07 -8.78
N ILE A 39 -5.98 8.86 -9.02
CA ILE A 39 -4.68 8.40 -8.52
C ILE A 39 -3.56 8.87 -9.45
N ALA A 40 -2.63 9.67 -8.94
CA ALA A 40 -1.48 10.18 -9.69
C ALA A 40 -0.31 9.18 -9.75
N ALA A 41 -0.08 8.43 -8.67
CA ALA A 41 0.90 7.35 -8.63
C ALA A 41 0.58 6.35 -7.52
N THR A 42 1.08 5.13 -7.67
CA THR A 42 1.01 4.06 -6.68
C THR A 42 2.41 3.69 -6.20
N PHE A 43 2.60 3.68 -4.89
CA PHE A 43 3.84 3.32 -4.22
C PHE A 43 3.63 2.04 -3.42
N ARG A 44 4.62 1.15 -3.46
CA ARG A 44 4.61 -0.12 -2.74
C ARG A 44 5.87 -0.20 -1.88
N GLU A 45 5.72 -0.53 -0.62
CA GLU A 45 6.83 -0.71 0.30
C GLU A 45 6.72 -2.02 1.08
N SER A 46 7.81 -2.76 1.12
CA SER A 46 7.94 -3.96 1.94
C SER A 46 9.10 -3.78 2.91
N GLN A 47 8.85 -3.14 4.05
CA GLN A 47 9.90 -2.87 5.04
C GLN A 47 9.36 -3.03 6.47
N THR A 48 10.21 -3.56 7.35
CA THR A 48 9.96 -3.61 8.79
C THR A 48 9.86 -2.21 9.39
N ALA A 49 8.96 -2.05 10.37
CA ALA A 49 8.85 -0.82 11.14
C ALA A 49 9.95 -0.67 12.22
N LYS A 50 10.82 -1.67 12.38
CA LYS A 50 11.81 -1.74 13.47
C LYS A 50 13.02 -0.83 13.28
N GLU A 51 13.32 -0.41 12.04
CA GLU A 51 14.47 0.44 11.75
C GLU A 51 14.01 1.77 11.11
N PRO A 52 14.51 2.93 11.57
CA PRO A 52 14.31 4.22 10.91
C PRO A 52 15.17 4.32 9.64
N GLY A 53 14.62 4.89 8.56
CA GLY A 53 15.32 5.05 7.27
C GLY A 53 14.56 4.39 6.12
N ARG A 54 13.33 4.86 5.86
CA ARG A 54 12.47 4.27 4.83
C ARG A 54 12.68 4.95 3.47
N PRO A 55 12.70 4.18 2.36
CA PRO A 55 13.01 4.70 1.03
C PRO A 55 11.93 5.62 0.45
N ILE A 56 10.67 5.53 0.92
CA ILE A 56 9.58 6.35 0.40
C ILE A 56 9.03 7.35 1.45
N PHE A 57 8.83 6.94 2.71
CA PHE A 57 8.28 7.81 3.78
C PHE A 57 8.86 7.53 5.17
#